data_AF-A0A1F9XT06-F1
#
_entry.id   AF-A0A1F9XT06-F1
#
_cell.length_a   1.000
_cell.length_b   1.000
_cell.length_c   1.000
_cell.angle_alpha   90.00
_cell.angle_beta   90.00
_cell.angle_gamma   90.00
#
_symmetry.space_group_name_H-M   'P 1'
#
loop_
_entity.id
_entity.type
_entity.pdbx_description
1 polymer ?
#
loop_
_entity_poly.entity_id
_entity_poly.type
_entity_poly.pdbx_seq_one_letter_code
_entity_poly.pdbx_strand_id
1 'polypeptide(L)'
;MEIRIQGQKGRFALPRSRARVLASFFAPVFLCSCALAFLVPCAGAGVLTRSQMEEVNCSATKMQLFYYYLSPEKDEKVMKNIVTCKGVKNTITMPKWIEAAVPAMVSNKVWRDPAEGEISEAALWQTPVSIIYEFLELTKKTFPREAMGAEISPGLLIKEYSDIRIRFQMSLDRLYRAKRFDSMNGRGRPLLASFNLILKEMESISDAISSADRERYAEAVTAIAVISQDAFVVLFRAPRVYSPPGGISKAQQAVYTAATMLGIILVFLSVRLFFIMNEEKTDKMVADYSTKVDKWTNDFSRQFINIRVHYLVFIPAGVFALIGLLTFSLPAFMFLTALGMAVGLRTPAFVLQTMKLRRGLKIDAQLMDGLILLSNSLRSGLDVVQGFEMVSKDLLPPIADEFGLVIKNYQLGTPFERALGVMEERVTSKMLSYMIRAIVLQRQMGGNLTKVFERIVIDIREESKLEEKTKAMTAQQRIQSIVVGIMPWIMLGVMFMFQPAVMIKFYSSPLGAGVFVGCAIWIAIGMKVVSSMGKIKV
;
A
#
# COMPACT_ATOMS: atom_id res chain seq x y z
N MET A 1 -32.69 33.90 16.24
CA MET A 1 -31.59 34.20 17.18
C MET A 1 -30.31 34.27 16.35
N GLU A 2 -29.77 35.48 16.23
CA GLU A 2 -28.69 35.88 15.30
C GLU A 2 -27.35 35.21 15.61
N ILE A 3 -26.55 34.94 14.57
CA ILE A 3 -25.10 34.74 14.72
C ILE A 3 -24.39 35.79 13.88
N ARG A 4 -23.81 36.76 14.59
CA ARG A 4 -23.02 37.89 14.11
C ARG A 4 -21.56 37.43 13.95
N ILE A 5 -21.01 37.52 12.75
CA ILE A 5 -19.58 37.36 12.48
C ILE A 5 -18.94 38.75 12.52
N GLN A 6 -18.02 38.97 13.47
CA GLN A 6 -17.03 40.05 13.39
C GLN A 6 -15.64 39.45 13.30
N GLY A 7 -14.85 39.96 12.37
CA GLY A 7 -13.46 39.58 12.15
C GLY A 7 -12.47 40.34 13.03
N GLN A 8 -11.25 39.81 13.11
CA GLN A 8 -10.06 40.56 13.51
C GLN A 8 -8.84 40.11 12.68
N LYS A 9 -8.13 41.11 12.15
CA LYS A 9 -6.80 41.04 11.54
C LYS A 9 -5.75 40.74 12.62
N GLY A 10 -4.73 39.96 12.28
CA GLY A 10 -3.49 39.85 13.06
C GLY A 10 -2.36 39.23 12.25
N ARG A 11 -1.36 40.05 11.90
CA ARG A 11 -0.02 39.63 11.42
C ARG A 11 0.64 38.77 12.49
N PHE A 12 1.39 37.73 12.12
CA PHE A 12 2.62 37.36 12.83
C PHE A 12 3.58 36.57 11.92
N ALA A 13 4.83 37.02 11.91
CA ALA A 13 5.98 36.47 11.21
C ALA A 13 6.63 35.33 12.02
N LEU A 14 7.28 34.39 11.33
CA LEU A 14 8.20 33.39 11.90
C LEU A 14 9.27 33.00 10.84
N PRO A 15 10.45 32.48 11.22
CA PRO A 15 11.71 33.18 10.99
C PRO A 15 12.73 32.39 10.14
N ARG A 16 13.73 33.13 9.62
CA ARG A 16 15.01 32.62 9.11
C ARG A 16 15.88 32.12 10.28
N SER A 17 16.44 30.91 10.18
CA SER A 17 17.89 30.70 10.40
C SER A 17 18.33 29.24 10.18
N ARG A 18 19.58 29.12 9.69
CA ARG A 18 20.49 27.95 9.64
C ARG A 18 20.32 26.94 8.49
N ALA A 19 21.13 27.14 7.45
CA ALA A 19 22.33 26.31 7.23
C ALA A 19 23.16 26.90 6.06
N ARG A 20 24.36 27.38 6.38
CA ARG A 20 25.43 27.68 5.42
C ARG A 20 26.73 27.19 6.07
N VAL A 21 27.27 26.06 5.62
CA VAL A 21 28.68 25.68 5.77
C VAL A 21 29.05 24.86 4.54
N LEU A 22 29.82 25.47 3.63
CA LEU A 22 30.77 24.90 2.68
C LEU A 22 30.94 25.87 1.51
N ALA A 23 31.79 26.87 1.68
CA ALA A 23 32.46 27.56 0.58
C ALA A 23 33.49 28.53 1.18
N SER A 24 34.72 28.08 1.30
CA SER A 24 35.87 28.95 1.55
C SER A 24 37.11 28.24 1.04
N PHE A 25 37.48 28.47 -0.22
CA PHE A 25 38.87 28.46 -0.66
C PHE A 25 38.99 29.36 -1.90
N PHE A 26 39.89 30.34 -1.78
CA PHE A 26 40.43 31.28 -2.78
C PHE A 26 39.57 32.47 -3.25
N ALA A 27 39.99 33.63 -2.76
CA ALA A 27 39.75 34.98 -3.29
C ALA A 27 40.81 35.31 -4.38
N PRO A 28 40.97 36.58 -4.81
CA PRO A 28 40.11 37.44 -5.65
C PRO A 28 40.89 37.97 -6.88
N VAL A 29 40.32 38.83 -7.74
CA VAL A 29 41.02 39.96 -8.43
C VAL A 29 40.01 40.80 -9.26
N PHE A 30 39.93 42.08 -8.88
CA PHE A 30 39.74 43.31 -9.68
C PHE A 30 38.47 43.55 -10.54
N LEU A 31 37.70 44.54 -10.06
CA LEU A 31 37.47 45.87 -10.66
C LEU A 31 37.21 46.03 -12.18
N CYS A 32 36.20 46.89 -12.43
CA CYS A 32 36.11 47.83 -13.56
C CYS A 32 35.35 47.39 -14.83
N SER A 33 34.09 47.81 -14.95
CA SER A 33 33.64 48.71 -16.03
C SER A 33 32.11 48.71 -16.13
N CYS A 34 31.54 49.84 -15.75
CA CYS A 34 30.19 50.26 -16.07
C CYS A 34 30.33 51.24 -17.24
N ALA A 35 30.11 50.80 -18.49
CA ALA A 35 29.83 51.62 -19.67
C ALA A 35 29.71 50.71 -20.90
N LEU A 36 28.78 51.04 -21.81
CA LEU A 36 28.49 50.40 -23.11
C LEU A 36 27.58 49.17 -23.09
N ALA A 37 26.27 49.40 -23.02
CA ALA A 37 25.28 48.61 -23.74
C ALA A 37 23.97 49.41 -23.93
N PHE A 38 24.03 50.51 -24.68
CA PHE A 38 22.88 51.02 -25.42
C PHE A 38 23.07 50.62 -26.89
N LEU A 39 21.98 50.20 -27.53
CA LEU A 39 21.84 49.68 -28.91
C LEU A 39 21.85 48.15 -29.04
N VAL A 40 20.73 47.53 -28.66
CA VAL A 40 20.22 46.37 -29.41
C VAL A 40 18.86 46.81 -30.00
N PRO A 41 18.63 46.66 -31.32
CA PRO A 41 17.40 47.11 -31.95
C PRO A 41 16.22 46.26 -31.47
N CYS A 42 15.05 46.88 -31.31
CA CYS A 42 13.77 46.18 -31.21
C CYS A 42 13.56 45.32 -32.48
N ALA A 43 13.87 44.03 -32.38
CA ALA A 43 13.40 43.03 -33.33
C ALA A 43 12.07 42.46 -32.79
N GLY A 44 11.04 42.43 -33.63
CA GLY A 44 9.67 42.08 -33.26
C GLY A 44 9.57 40.81 -32.40
N ALA A 45 8.86 40.91 -31.28
CA ALA A 45 8.73 39.86 -30.28
C ALA A 45 7.78 38.74 -30.76
N GLY A 46 8.22 37.94 -31.73
CA GLY A 46 7.60 36.66 -32.05
C GLY A 46 7.82 35.66 -30.90
N VAL A 47 6.80 34.86 -30.58
CA VAL A 47 6.87 33.82 -29.53
C VAL A 47 7.86 32.70 -29.92
N LEU A 48 8.06 32.47 -31.22
CA LEU A 48 8.94 31.45 -31.78
C LEU A 48 10.10 32.08 -32.55
N THR A 49 11.28 31.46 -32.46
CA THR A 49 12.44 31.81 -33.28
C THR A 49 12.27 31.33 -34.73
N ARG A 50 13.04 31.91 -35.66
CA ARG A 50 12.98 31.57 -37.09
C ARG A 50 13.22 30.08 -37.37
N SER A 51 14.19 29.47 -36.71
CA SER A 51 14.49 28.04 -36.84
C SER A 51 13.33 27.15 -36.36
N GLN A 52 12.67 27.54 -35.26
CA GLN A 52 11.52 26.84 -34.72
C GLN A 52 10.30 26.92 -35.67
N MET A 53 10.07 28.08 -36.29
CA MET A 53 9.03 28.23 -37.31
C MET A 53 9.29 27.36 -38.55
N GLU A 54 10.55 27.23 -38.97
CA GLU A 54 10.95 26.34 -40.07
C GLU A 54 10.74 24.85 -39.73
N GLU A 55 10.98 24.43 -38.48
CA GLU A 55 10.69 23.06 -38.00
C GLU A 55 9.20 22.74 -38.08
N VAL A 56 8.35 23.67 -37.62
CA VAL A 56 6.89 23.50 -37.66
C VAL A 56 6.37 23.43 -39.11
N ASN A 57 6.83 24.33 -39.99
CA ASN A 57 6.45 24.31 -41.42
C ASN A 57 6.90 23.01 -42.12
N CYS A 58 8.12 22.55 -41.84
CA CYS A 58 8.63 21.29 -42.38
C CYS A 58 7.78 20.11 -41.88
N SER A 59 7.45 20.09 -40.59
CA SER A 59 6.63 19.02 -40.03
C SER A 59 5.22 19.01 -40.60
N ALA A 60 4.56 20.18 -40.74
CA ALA A 60 3.22 20.28 -41.30
C ALA A 60 3.17 19.66 -42.71
N THR A 61 4.15 19.99 -43.55
CA THR A 61 4.27 19.44 -44.91
C THR A 61 4.47 17.92 -44.90
N LYS A 62 5.30 17.40 -43.98
CA LYS A 62 5.53 15.94 -43.84
C LYS A 62 4.29 15.20 -43.33
N MET A 63 3.53 15.78 -42.37
CA MET A 63 2.27 15.20 -41.89
C MET A 63 1.19 15.21 -42.96
N GLN A 64 1.12 16.26 -43.77
CA GLN A 64 0.26 16.31 -44.94
C GLN A 64 0.60 15.21 -45.95
N LEU A 65 1.89 15.03 -46.26
CA LEU A 65 2.34 13.93 -47.12
C LEU A 65 2.03 12.55 -46.54
N PHE A 66 2.22 12.38 -45.23
CA PHE A 66 1.87 11.15 -44.54
C PHE A 66 0.38 10.82 -44.70
N TYR A 67 -0.50 11.79 -44.48
CA TYR A 67 -1.93 11.61 -44.68
C TYR A 67 -2.25 11.10 -46.10
N TYR A 68 -1.65 11.71 -47.12
CA TYR A 68 -1.83 11.30 -48.52
C TYR A 68 -1.19 9.95 -48.86
N TYR A 69 -0.09 9.55 -48.21
CA TYR A 69 0.49 8.22 -48.41
C TYR A 69 -0.44 7.09 -47.99
N LEU A 70 -1.30 7.34 -47.00
CA LEU A 70 -2.31 6.37 -46.54
C LEU A 70 -3.65 6.49 -47.30
N SER A 71 -3.79 7.46 -48.21
CA SER A 71 -5.01 7.67 -49.00
C SER A 71 -5.15 6.62 -50.10
N PRO A 72 -6.39 6.17 -50.41
CA PRO A 72 -6.65 5.28 -51.55
C PRO A 72 -6.40 5.97 -52.89
N GLU A 73 -6.71 7.26 -53.01
CA GLU A 73 -6.47 8.07 -54.21
C GLU A 73 -5.10 8.75 -54.11
N LYS A 74 -4.22 8.51 -55.10
CA LYS A 74 -2.85 9.01 -55.13
C LYS A 74 -2.60 9.83 -56.39
N ASP A 75 -2.32 11.12 -56.21
CA ASP A 75 -1.87 11.99 -57.29
C ASP A 75 -0.38 11.77 -57.61
N GLU A 76 0.01 12.00 -58.86
CA GLU A 76 1.41 11.90 -59.31
C GLU A 76 2.36 12.83 -58.51
N LYS A 77 1.83 13.96 -58.03
CA LYS A 77 2.54 14.94 -57.18
C LYS A 77 2.83 14.43 -55.75
N VAL A 78 2.12 13.40 -55.29
CA VAL A 78 2.35 12.78 -53.97
C VAL A 78 3.47 11.74 -54.05
N MET A 79 3.59 11.06 -55.20
CA MET A 79 4.60 10.01 -55.43
C MET A 79 6.04 10.54 -55.36
N LYS A 80 6.23 11.77 -55.87
CA LYS A 80 7.51 12.48 -55.85
C LYS A 80 7.27 13.95 -55.48
N ASN A 81 7.50 14.26 -54.21
CA ASN A 81 7.29 15.62 -53.70
C ASN A 81 8.62 16.28 -53.38
N ILE A 82 8.74 17.57 -53.72
CA ILE A 82 9.90 18.40 -53.37
C ILE A 82 9.53 19.18 -52.11
N VAL A 83 10.02 18.72 -50.97
CA VAL A 83 9.81 19.39 -49.69
C VAL A 83 10.98 20.32 -49.41
N THR A 84 10.68 21.57 -49.09
CA THR A 84 11.70 22.55 -48.67
C THR A 84 11.69 22.63 -47.15
N CYS A 85 12.74 22.13 -46.50
CA CYS A 85 12.91 22.20 -45.05
C CYS A 85 14.24 22.88 -44.73
N LYS A 86 14.24 23.89 -43.86
CA LYS A 86 15.46 24.66 -43.48
C LYS A 86 16.25 25.19 -44.70
N GLY A 87 15.53 25.64 -45.73
CA GLY A 87 16.13 26.13 -46.99
C GLY A 87 16.70 25.05 -47.92
N VAL A 88 16.70 23.78 -47.54
CA VAL A 88 17.17 22.66 -48.36
C VAL A 88 15.99 22.01 -49.08
N LYS A 89 16.06 21.91 -50.40
CA LYS A 89 15.08 21.19 -51.22
C LYS A 89 15.42 19.70 -51.22
N ASN A 90 14.58 18.89 -50.57
CA ASN A 90 14.71 17.45 -50.55
C ASN A 90 13.60 16.82 -51.40
N THR A 91 13.99 15.94 -52.33
CA THR A 91 13.02 15.14 -53.08
C THR A 91 12.71 13.89 -52.28
N ILE A 92 11.48 13.78 -51.77
CA ILE A 92 11.02 12.62 -51.01
C ILE A 92 10.20 11.75 -51.96
N THR A 93 10.65 10.51 -52.15
CA THR A 93 9.94 9.49 -52.92
C THR A 93 9.18 8.57 -51.98
N MET A 94 7.97 8.18 -52.38
CA MET A 94 7.15 7.28 -51.55
C MET A 94 7.82 5.89 -51.41
N PRO A 95 7.85 5.30 -50.21
CA PRO A 95 8.36 3.94 -50.02
C PRO A 95 7.53 2.90 -50.78
N LYS A 96 8.21 1.96 -51.47
CA LYS A 96 7.57 0.88 -52.25
C LYS A 96 6.59 0.00 -51.44
N TRP A 97 6.83 -0.18 -50.14
CA TRP A 97 5.94 -0.99 -49.30
C TRP A 97 4.54 -0.38 -49.15
N ILE A 98 4.42 0.94 -49.26
CA ILE A 98 3.13 1.65 -49.15
C ILE A 98 2.25 1.33 -50.35
N GLU A 99 2.84 1.14 -51.54
CA GLU A 99 2.11 0.70 -52.74
C GLU A 99 1.47 -0.68 -52.55
N ALA A 100 2.19 -1.60 -51.91
CA ALA A 100 1.70 -2.95 -51.65
C ALA A 100 0.75 -3.05 -50.45
N ALA A 101 1.01 -2.30 -49.37
CA ALA A 101 0.30 -2.46 -48.09
C ALA A 101 -1.00 -1.66 -48.00
N VAL A 102 -1.06 -0.45 -48.58
CA VAL A 102 -2.22 0.44 -48.42
C VAL A 102 -3.51 -0.15 -49.02
N PRO A 103 -3.53 -0.78 -50.21
CA PRO A 103 -4.73 -1.43 -50.72
C PRO A 103 -5.28 -2.53 -49.79
N ALA A 104 -4.39 -3.29 -49.15
CA ALA A 104 -4.77 -4.29 -48.14
C ALA A 104 -5.33 -3.62 -46.86
N MET A 105 -4.75 -2.51 -46.43
CA MET A 105 -5.25 -1.74 -45.28
C MET A 105 -6.60 -1.06 -45.55
N VAL A 106 -6.86 -0.62 -46.78
CA VAL A 106 -8.15 -0.02 -47.17
C VAL A 106 -9.27 -1.07 -47.19
N SER A 107 -8.97 -2.28 -47.68
CA SER A 107 -9.95 -3.38 -47.71
C SER A 107 -10.21 -3.99 -46.33
N ASN A 108 -9.24 -3.96 -45.41
CA ASN A 108 -9.42 -4.40 -44.04
C ASN A 108 -10.25 -3.42 -43.21
N LYS A 109 -11.50 -3.78 -42.92
CA LYS A 109 -12.35 -3.03 -41.99
C LYS A 109 -12.12 -3.51 -40.56
N VAL A 110 -11.61 -2.62 -39.71
CA VAL A 110 -11.10 -2.99 -38.37
C VAL A 110 -11.98 -2.43 -37.26
N TRP A 111 -12.59 -1.27 -37.46
CA TRP A 111 -13.36 -0.58 -36.43
C TRP A 111 -14.80 -0.35 -36.89
N ARG A 112 -15.75 -0.53 -35.96
CA ARG A 112 -17.18 -0.26 -36.17
C ARG A 112 -17.62 0.78 -35.17
N ASP A 113 -17.93 1.97 -35.64
CA ASP A 113 -18.49 3.04 -34.82
C ASP A 113 -20.00 3.15 -35.11
N PRO A 114 -20.89 3.16 -34.09
CA PRO A 114 -22.31 3.37 -34.29
C PRO A 114 -22.68 4.66 -35.05
N ALA A 115 -21.84 5.70 -34.98
CA ALA A 115 -22.09 7.00 -35.60
C ALA A 115 -21.39 7.19 -36.97
N GLU A 116 -20.18 6.66 -37.14
CA GLU A 116 -19.33 6.87 -38.33
C GLU A 116 -19.29 5.67 -39.29
N GLY A 117 -19.88 4.53 -38.91
CA GLY A 117 -19.89 3.31 -39.73
C GLY A 117 -18.62 2.45 -39.60
N GLU A 118 -18.31 1.67 -40.64
CA GLU A 118 -17.12 0.80 -40.65
C GLU A 118 -15.88 1.56 -41.16
N ILE A 119 -14.84 1.67 -40.33
CA ILE A 119 -13.59 2.39 -40.63
C ILE A 119 -12.52 1.37 -41.08
N SER A 120 -11.84 1.69 -42.19
CA SER A 120 -10.72 0.89 -42.71
C SER A 120 -9.46 1.06 -41.87
N GLU A 121 -8.56 0.08 -41.93
CA GLU A 121 -7.27 0.12 -41.24
C GLU A 121 -6.44 1.35 -41.66
N ALA A 122 -6.50 1.73 -42.94
CA ALA A 122 -5.83 2.93 -43.45
C ALA A 122 -6.41 4.22 -42.85
N ALA A 123 -7.74 4.36 -42.85
CA ALA A 123 -8.42 5.53 -42.29
C ALA A 123 -8.20 5.67 -40.77
N LEU A 124 -8.10 4.54 -40.07
CA LEU A 124 -7.79 4.50 -38.64
C LEU A 124 -6.42 5.13 -38.32
N TRP A 125 -5.43 4.95 -39.19
CA TRP A 125 -4.11 5.58 -39.06
C TRP A 125 -4.03 6.99 -39.65
N GLN A 126 -4.88 7.34 -40.60
CA GLN A 126 -4.97 8.71 -41.14
C GLN A 126 -5.46 9.72 -40.11
N THR A 127 -6.44 9.33 -39.29
CA THR A 127 -7.09 10.21 -38.31
C THR A 127 -6.11 10.89 -37.33
N PRO A 128 -5.20 10.17 -36.63
CA PRO A 128 -4.22 10.84 -35.76
C PRO A 128 -3.27 11.76 -36.54
N VAL A 129 -2.88 11.38 -37.77
CA VAL A 129 -1.98 12.17 -38.62
C VAL A 129 -2.65 13.48 -39.07
N SER A 130 -3.92 13.44 -39.45
CA SER A 130 -4.67 14.65 -39.84
C SER A 130 -4.83 15.60 -38.67
N ILE A 131 -5.03 15.09 -37.45
CA ILE A 131 -5.14 15.93 -36.24
C ILE A 131 -3.79 16.59 -35.91
N ILE A 132 -2.67 15.89 -36.08
CA ILE A 132 -1.34 16.50 -35.91
C ILE A 132 -1.11 17.59 -36.97
N TYR A 133 -1.53 17.37 -38.21
CA TYR A 133 -1.47 18.40 -39.26
C TYR A 133 -2.32 19.63 -38.88
N GLU A 134 -3.57 19.43 -38.44
CA GLU A 134 -4.45 20.49 -37.95
C GLU A 134 -3.81 21.28 -36.81
N PHE A 135 -3.17 20.58 -35.85
CA PHE A 135 -2.42 21.20 -34.76
C PHE A 135 -1.28 22.10 -35.26
N LEU A 136 -0.50 21.64 -36.23
CA LEU A 136 0.63 22.40 -36.77
C LEU A 136 0.14 23.63 -37.58
N GLU A 137 -0.96 23.50 -38.32
CA GLU A 137 -1.59 24.63 -39.02
C GLU A 137 -2.21 25.66 -38.06
N LEU A 138 -2.81 25.20 -36.95
CA LEU A 138 -3.27 26.08 -35.88
C LEU A 138 -2.11 26.89 -35.30
N THR A 139 -0.98 26.21 -35.05
CA THR A 139 0.24 26.83 -34.50
C THR A 139 0.85 27.84 -35.47
N LYS A 140 0.78 27.62 -36.79
CA LYS A 140 1.23 28.62 -37.77
C LYS A 140 0.49 29.95 -37.65
N LYS A 141 -0.74 29.97 -37.12
CA LYS A 141 -1.46 31.23 -36.86
C LYS A 141 -0.79 32.09 -35.77
N THR A 142 0.02 31.50 -34.89
CA THR A 142 0.78 32.25 -33.88
C THR A 142 2.09 32.84 -34.41
N PHE A 143 2.43 32.60 -35.67
CA PHE A 143 3.63 33.17 -36.29
C PHE A 143 3.44 34.68 -36.56
N PRO A 144 4.54 35.46 -36.58
CA PRO A 144 4.48 36.84 -37.03
C PRO A 144 3.98 36.92 -38.48
N ARG A 145 3.35 38.05 -38.83
CA ARG A 145 2.81 38.27 -40.19
C ARG A 145 3.86 38.15 -41.29
N GLU A 146 5.11 38.49 -40.98
CA GLU A 146 6.27 38.34 -41.88
C GLU A 146 6.55 36.88 -42.30
N ALA A 147 6.14 35.90 -41.48
CA ALA A 147 6.33 34.47 -41.74
C ALA A 147 5.02 33.79 -42.21
N MET A 148 4.11 34.54 -42.83
CA MET A 148 2.76 34.08 -43.26
C MET A 148 1.85 33.62 -42.10
N GLY A 149 2.05 34.18 -40.89
CA GLY A 149 1.20 33.95 -39.73
C GLY A 149 0.13 35.02 -39.51
N ALA A 150 -0.75 34.81 -38.53
CA ALA A 150 -1.80 35.74 -38.13
C ALA A 150 -1.47 36.52 -36.85
N GLU A 151 -0.31 36.27 -36.23
CA GLU A 151 0.19 36.90 -35.00
C GLU A 151 -0.80 36.78 -33.82
N ILE A 152 -1.51 35.66 -33.74
CA ILE A 152 -2.48 35.39 -32.67
C ILE A 152 -1.71 34.94 -31.41
N SER A 153 -2.05 35.52 -30.25
CA SER A 153 -1.50 35.09 -28.97
C SER A 153 -1.91 33.65 -28.64
N PRO A 154 -0.98 32.77 -28.21
CA PRO A 154 -1.30 31.38 -27.84
C PRO A 154 -2.42 31.23 -26.80
N GLY A 155 -2.55 32.20 -25.89
CA GLY A 155 -3.61 32.21 -24.87
C GLY A 155 -5.03 32.26 -25.43
N LEU A 156 -5.22 32.83 -26.63
CA LEU A 156 -6.52 32.88 -27.30
C LEU A 156 -6.90 31.57 -27.98
N LEU A 157 -5.93 30.67 -28.20
CA LEU A 157 -6.11 29.39 -28.89
C LEU A 157 -6.24 28.20 -27.92
N ILE A 158 -6.33 28.45 -26.61
CA ILE A 158 -6.34 27.40 -25.59
C ILE A 158 -7.49 26.40 -25.79
N LYS A 159 -8.65 26.88 -26.26
CA LYS A 159 -9.83 26.04 -26.49
C LYS A 159 -9.59 25.10 -27.68
N GLU A 160 -9.05 25.63 -28.77
CA GLU A 160 -8.70 24.91 -29.99
C GLU A 160 -7.62 23.86 -29.71
N TYR A 161 -6.57 24.23 -28.94
CA TYR A 161 -5.52 23.28 -28.53
C TYR A 161 -6.07 22.15 -27.66
N SER A 162 -6.95 22.45 -26.71
CA SER A 162 -7.60 21.43 -25.88
C SER A 162 -8.50 20.51 -26.70
N ASP A 163 -9.26 21.05 -27.65
CA ASP A 163 -10.13 20.25 -28.53
C ASP A 163 -9.31 19.29 -29.41
N ILE A 164 -8.24 19.79 -30.04
CA ILE A 164 -7.31 18.98 -30.83
C ILE A 164 -6.69 17.87 -29.98
N ARG A 165 -6.25 18.18 -28.76
CA ARG A 165 -5.69 17.16 -27.84
C ARG A 165 -6.70 16.06 -27.53
N ILE A 166 -7.94 16.43 -27.22
CA ILE A 166 -9.01 15.47 -26.90
C ILE A 166 -9.32 14.60 -28.12
N ARG A 167 -9.46 15.19 -29.32
CA ARG A 167 -9.65 14.44 -30.57
C ARG A 167 -8.48 13.50 -30.85
N PHE A 168 -7.24 13.96 -30.64
CA PHE A 168 -6.05 13.15 -30.81
C PHE A 168 -6.03 11.96 -29.85
N GLN A 169 -6.31 12.19 -28.56
CA GLN A 169 -6.41 11.13 -27.56
C GLN A 169 -7.47 10.09 -27.91
N MET A 170 -8.66 10.52 -28.35
CA MET A 170 -9.72 9.61 -28.80
C MET A 170 -9.28 8.78 -30.01
N SER A 171 -8.57 9.39 -30.96
CA SER A 171 -8.04 8.67 -32.13
C SER A 171 -7.00 7.60 -31.74
N LEU A 172 -6.18 7.85 -30.71
CA LEU A 172 -5.24 6.86 -30.19
C LEU A 172 -5.96 5.75 -29.44
N ASP A 173 -6.99 6.04 -28.65
CA ASP A 173 -7.80 5.01 -27.99
C ASP A 173 -8.48 4.07 -29.02
N ARG A 174 -8.98 4.62 -30.13
CA ARG A 174 -9.49 3.82 -31.26
C ARG A 174 -8.42 2.84 -31.79
N LEU A 175 -7.17 3.30 -31.96
CA LEU A 175 -6.04 2.44 -32.36
C LEU A 175 -5.71 1.36 -31.32
N TYR A 176 -5.74 1.70 -30.03
CA TYR A 176 -5.49 0.74 -28.95
C TYR A 176 -6.53 -0.36 -28.91
N ARG A 177 -7.81 -0.01 -29.03
CA ARG A 177 -8.92 -0.97 -29.02
C ARG A 177 -8.95 -1.84 -30.26
N ALA A 178 -8.55 -1.33 -31.41
CA ALA A 178 -8.42 -2.08 -32.66
C ALA A 178 -7.35 -3.18 -32.60
N LYS A 179 -6.40 -3.14 -31.64
CA LYS A 179 -5.31 -4.11 -31.47
C LYS A 179 -4.45 -4.37 -32.73
N ARG A 180 -4.40 -3.41 -33.68
CA ARG A 180 -3.61 -3.50 -34.92
C ARG A 180 -2.24 -2.80 -34.81
N PHE A 181 -1.52 -3.06 -33.73
CA PHE A 181 -0.21 -2.43 -33.51
C PHE A 181 0.87 -2.90 -34.50
N ASP A 182 0.75 -4.12 -35.01
CA ASP A 182 1.69 -4.70 -35.98
C ASP A 182 1.34 -4.33 -37.45
N SER A 183 0.41 -3.40 -37.65
CA SER A 183 0.06 -2.81 -38.94
C SER A 183 1.26 -2.12 -39.62
N MET A 184 1.11 -1.77 -40.90
CA MET A 184 2.17 -1.17 -41.74
C MET A 184 3.46 -2.01 -41.82
N ASN A 185 3.29 -3.33 -41.90
CA ASN A 185 4.36 -4.32 -41.81
C ASN A 185 5.23 -4.16 -40.54
N GLY A 186 4.62 -4.07 -39.35
CA GLY A 186 5.36 -3.93 -38.08
C GLY A 186 5.90 -2.53 -37.80
N ARG A 187 5.42 -1.50 -38.51
CA ARG A 187 5.76 -0.08 -38.26
C ARG A 187 4.74 0.64 -37.38
N GLY A 188 3.57 0.05 -37.14
CA GLY A 188 2.54 0.64 -36.28
C GLY A 188 3.00 0.86 -34.82
N ARG A 189 3.74 -0.08 -34.22
CA ARG A 189 4.26 0.05 -32.84
C ARG A 189 5.19 1.26 -32.61
N PRO A 190 6.28 1.43 -33.38
CA PRO A 190 7.14 2.59 -33.22
C PRO A 190 6.39 3.90 -33.54
N LEU A 191 5.47 3.88 -34.51
CA LEU A 191 4.64 5.03 -34.83
C LEU A 191 3.72 5.42 -33.65
N LEU A 192 3.08 4.43 -33.01
CA LEU A 192 2.25 4.64 -31.83
C LEU A 192 3.07 5.22 -30.66
N ALA A 193 4.32 4.80 -30.49
CA ALA A 193 5.20 5.38 -29.48
C ALA A 193 5.45 6.87 -29.72
N SER A 194 5.72 7.28 -30.97
CA SER A 194 5.84 8.69 -31.34
C SER A 194 4.54 9.46 -31.07
N PHE A 195 3.38 8.89 -31.42
CA PHE A 195 2.09 9.54 -31.16
C PHE A 195 1.79 9.71 -29.66
N ASN A 196 2.10 8.74 -28.82
CA ASN A 196 1.95 8.90 -27.37
C ASN A 196 2.85 10.00 -26.81
N LEU A 197 4.07 10.14 -27.36
CA LEU A 197 4.98 11.20 -26.95
C LEU A 197 4.44 12.57 -27.37
N ILE A 198 3.88 12.68 -28.58
CA ILE A 198 3.17 13.90 -29.03
C ILE A 198 1.99 14.24 -28.11
N LEU A 199 1.16 13.24 -27.74
CA LEU A 199 0.02 13.47 -26.84
C LEU A 199 0.48 14.07 -25.50
N LYS A 200 1.58 13.54 -24.95
CA LYS A 200 2.18 14.05 -23.71
C LYS A 200 2.66 15.50 -23.86
N GLU A 201 3.30 15.85 -24.98
CA GLU A 201 3.73 17.23 -25.22
C GLU A 201 2.56 18.19 -25.45
N MET A 202 1.44 17.73 -26.02
CA MET A 202 0.21 18.52 -26.13
C MET A 202 -0.37 18.89 -24.75
N GLU A 203 -0.15 18.09 -23.70
CA GLU A 203 -0.50 18.45 -22.31
C GLU A 203 0.42 19.57 -21.79
N SER A 204 1.73 19.48 -22.09
CA SER A 204 2.72 20.51 -21.71
C SER A 204 2.39 21.90 -22.28
N ILE A 205 1.78 21.97 -23.47
CA ILE A 205 1.30 23.22 -24.06
C ILE A 205 0.17 23.85 -23.24
N SER A 206 -0.79 23.03 -22.79
CA SER A 206 -1.89 23.51 -21.95
C SER A 206 -1.36 24.14 -20.66
N ASP A 207 -0.36 23.48 -20.05
CA ASP A 207 0.32 24.00 -18.86
C ASP A 207 1.04 25.31 -19.16
N ALA A 208 1.83 25.37 -20.24
CA ALA A 208 2.60 26.54 -20.64
C ALA A 208 1.71 27.77 -20.92
N ILE A 209 0.57 27.58 -21.58
CA ILE A 209 -0.40 28.64 -21.83
C ILE A 209 -1.02 29.12 -20.51
N SER A 210 -1.37 28.21 -19.60
CA SER A 210 -1.95 28.55 -18.30
C SER A 210 -0.98 29.31 -17.39
N SER A 211 0.32 29.01 -17.47
CA SER A 211 1.38 29.71 -16.73
C SER A 211 1.88 30.98 -17.44
N ALA A 212 1.32 31.32 -18.60
CA ALA A 212 1.76 32.42 -19.46
C ALA A 212 3.26 32.38 -19.82
N ASP A 213 3.85 31.19 -19.86
CA ASP A 213 5.27 30.97 -20.12
C ASP A 213 5.49 30.76 -21.63
N ARG A 214 6.08 31.77 -22.28
CA ARG A 214 6.31 31.79 -23.72
C ARG A 214 7.41 30.83 -24.17
N GLU A 215 8.44 30.65 -23.35
CA GLU A 215 9.59 29.80 -23.67
C GLU A 215 9.15 28.33 -23.63
N ARG A 216 8.46 27.94 -22.56
CA ARG A 216 7.92 26.59 -22.41
C ARG A 216 6.90 26.25 -23.51
N TYR A 217 6.11 27.21 -23.97
CA TYR A 217 5.22 27.04 -25.11
C TYR A 217 6.00 26.78 -26.41
N ALA A 218 7.03 27.60 -26.70
CA ALA A 218 7.87 27.43 -27.89
C ALA A 218 8.59 26.07 -27.88
N GLU A 219 9.13 25.65 -26.73
CA GLU A 219 9.74 24.34 -26.55
C GLU A 219 8.76 23.19 -26.80
N ALA A 220 7.58 23.20 -26.20
CA ALA A 220 6.61 22.12 -26.36
C ALA A 220 6.08 22.01 -27.80
N VAL A 221 5.81 23.14 -28.46
CA VAL A 221 5.42 23.19 -29.88
C VAL A 221 6.51 22.61 -30.78
N THR A 222 7.77 22.97 -30.52
CA THR A 222 8.90 22.52 -31.33
C THR A 222 9.22 21.05 -31.08
N ALA A 223 9.08 20.57 -29.85
CA ALA A 223 9.13 19.16 -29.53
C ALA A 223 8.10 18.38 -30.37
N ILE A 224 6.83 18.79 -30.37
CA ILE A 224 5.78 18.16 -31.19
C ILE A 224 6.17 18.16 -32.68
N ALA A 225 6.68 19.27 -33.20
CA ALA A 225 7.13 19.36 -34.59
C ALA A 225 8.27 18.36 -34.90
N VAL A 226 9.26 18.22 -34.03
CA VAL A 226 10.37 17.27 -34.22
C VAL A 226 9.88 15.82 -34.11
N ILE A 227 9.07 15.50 -33.11
CA ILE A 227 8.56 14.13 -32.90
C ILE A 227 7.65 13.70 -34.05
N SER A 228 6.85 14.61 -34.60
CA SER A 228 6.02 14.33 -35.78
C SER A 228 6.90 14.07 -37.02
N GLN A 229 8.00 14.79 -37.19
CA GLN A 229 8.98 14.43 -38.23
C GLN A 229 9.59 13.05 -38.01
N ASP A 230 9.91 12.67 -36.77
CA ASP A 230 10.39 11.32 -36.44
C ASP A 230 9.33 10.25 -36.76
N ALA A 231 8.06 10.52 -36.46
CA ALA A 231 6.93 9.67 -36.81
C ALA A 231 6.85 9.43 -38.33
N PHE A 232 7.10 10.47 -39.14
CA PHE A 232 7.18 10.33 -40.60
C PHE A 232 8.36 9.47 -41.03
N VAL A 233 9.53 9.62 -40.41
CA VAL A 233 10.73 8.83 -40.71
C VAL A 233 10.52 7.34 -40.44
N VAL A 234 9.63 6.95 -39.53
CA VAL A 234 9.27 5.54 -39.28
C VAL A 234 8.83 4.82 -40.55
N LEU A 235 8.15 5.51 -41.48
CA LEU A 235 7.71 4.94 -42.77
C LEU A 235 8.88 4.51 -43.65
N PHE A 236 10.04 5.13 -43.50
CA PHE A 236 11.24 4.87 -44.30
C PHE A 236 12.19 3.87 -43.64
N ARG A 237 11.97 3.55 -42.37
CA ARG A 237 12.80 2.57 -41.64
C ARG A 237 12.39 1.12 -41.98
N ALA A 238 13.34 0.21 -41.78
CA ALA A 238 13.11 -1.22 -41.90
C ALA A 238 12.02 -1.69 -40.89
N PRO A 239 11.16 -2.65 -41.27
CA PRO A 239 10.09 -3.13 -40.41
C PRO A 239 10.66 -3.84 -39.17
N ARG A 240 10.08 -3.57 -37.99
CA ARG A 240 10.40 -4.31 -36.75
C ARG A 240 9.27 -5.30 -36.47
N VAL A 241 9.39 -6.52 -36.99
CA VAL A 241 8.41 -7.58 -36.71
C VAL A 241 8.63 -8.09 -35.29
N TYR A 242 7.66 -7.87 -34.41
CA TYR A 242 7.67 -8.48 -33.08
C TYR A 242 7.26 -9.95 -33.21
N SER A 243 8.21 -10.87 -33.01
CA SER A 243 7.90 -12.28 -32.80
C SER A 243 7.61 -12.48 -31.31
N PRO A 244 6.41 -12.95 -30.90
CA PRO A 244 6.15 -13.23 -29.50
C PRO A 244 7.15 -14.27 -28.98
N PRO A 245 7.61 -14.17 -27.71
CA PRO A 245 8.48 -15.19 -27.14
C PRO A 245 7.76 -16.54 -27.24
N GLY A 246 8.45 -17.55 -27.78
CA GLY A 246 7.88 -18.89 -27.93
C GLY A 246 7.35 -19.39 -26.59
N GLY A 247 6.15 -19.96 -26.59
CA GLY A 247 5.59 -20.62 -25.42
C GLY A 247 6.54 -21.70 -24.90
N ILE A 248 6.56 -21.92 -23.58
CA ILE A 248 7.44 -22.90 -22.94
C ILE A 248 7.21 -24.27 -23.61
N SER A 249 8.28 -24.90 -24.10
CA SER A 249 8.22 -26.23 -24.71
C SER A 249 7.64 -27.23 -23.71
N LYS A 250 6.83 -28.20 -24.17
CA LYS A 250 6.34 -29.31 -23.33
C LYS A 250 7.48 -30.02 -22.59
N ALA A 251 8.68 -30.07 -23.18
CA ALA A 251 9.87 -30.61 -22.54
C ALA A 251 10.37 -29.75 -21.37
N GLN A 252 10.39 -28.42 -21.53
CA GLN A 252 10.73 -27.51 -20.43
C GLN A 252 9.69 -27.55 -19.31
N GLN A 253 8.40 -27.68 -19.65
CA GLN A 253 7.34 -27.84 -18.67
C GLN A 253 7.50 -29.13 -17.89
N ALA A 254 7.82 -30.24 -18.57
CA ALA A 254 8.11 -31.53 -17.93
C ALA A 254 9.33 -31.45 -16.99
N VAL A 255 10.41 -30.77 -17.40
CA VAL A 255 11.60 -30.56 -16.55
C VAL A 255 11.25 -29.74 -15.31
N TYR A 256 10.45 -28.68 -15.44
CA TYR A 256 10.01 -27.87 -14.29
C TYR A 256 9.14 -28.67 -13.32
N THR A 257 8.23 -29.50 -13.85
CA THR A 257 7.40 -30.39 -13.01
C THR A 257 8.23 -31.49 -12.34
N ALA A 258 9.24 -32.04 -13.02
CA ALA A 258 10.12 -33.04 -12.44
C ALA A 258 11.01 -32.45 -11.34
N ALA A 259 11.58 -31.27 -11.57
CA ALA A 259 12.41 -30.58 -10.58
C ALA A 259 11.64 -30.20 -9.31
N THR A 260 10.38 -29.77 -9.46
CA THR A 260 9.50 -29.46 -8.31
C THR A 260 9.13 -30.72 -7.54
N MET A 261 8.79 -31.83 -8.21
CA MET A 261 8.54 -33.12 -7.55
C MET A 261 9.77 -33.65 -6.81
N LEU A 262 10.95 -33.54 -7.40
CA LEU A 262 12.21 -33.95 -6.77
C LEU A 262 12.51 -33.11 -5.52
N GLY A 263 12.29 -31.79 -5.58
CA GLY A 263 12.41 -30.91 -4.42
C GLY A 263 11.49 -31.32 -3.26
N ILE A 264 10.24 -31.71 -3.56
CA ILE A 264 9.27 -32.17 -2.54
C ILE A 264 9.74 -33.46 -1.88
N ILE A 265 10.22 -34.43 -2.67
CA ILE A 265 10.73 -35.70 -2.14
C ILE A 265 11.91 -35.45 -1.20
N LEU A 266 12.83 -34.54 -1.57
CA LEU A 266 13.97 -34.20 -0.72
C LEU A 266 13.55 -33.52 0.59
N VAL A 267 12.56 -32.64 0.58
CA VAL A 267 12.05 -32.02 1.81
C VAL A 267 11.35 -33.05 2.70
N PHE A 268 10.54 -33.95 2.12
CA PHE A 268 9.89 -35.00 2.91
C PHE A 268 10.91 -35.96 3.51
N LEU A 269 11.93 -36.33 2.74
CA LEU A 269 13.03 -37.17 3.20
C LEU A 269 13.84 -36.47 4.30
N SER A 270 14.11 -35.17 4.18
CA SER A 270 14.86 -34.42 5.21
C SER A 270 14.07 -34.29 6.50
N VAL A 271 12.77 -34.02 6.43
CA VAL A 271 11.87 -33.99 7.60
C VAL A 271 11.82 -35.37 8.25
N ARG A 272 11.61 -36.44 7.47
CA ARG A 272 11.60 -37.81 7.98
C ARG A 272 12.92 -38.17 8.67
N LEU A 273 14.05 -37.85 8.04
CA LEU A 273 15.38 -38.09 8.61
C LEU A 273 15.60 -37.27 9.89
N PHE A 274 15.12 -36.02 9.95
CA PHE A 274 15.18 -35.21 11.16
C PHE A 274 14.40 -35.85 12.31
N PHE A 275 13.20 -36.36 12.04
CA PHE A 275 12.39 -37.05 13.06
C PHE A 275 13.04 -38.37 13.52
N ILE A 276 13.59 -39.16 12.59
CA ILE A 276 14.30 -40.41 12.93
C ILE A 276 15.58 -40.11 13.73
N MET A 277 16.36 -39.11 13.34
CA MET A 277 17.60 -38.75 14.04
C MET A 277 17.36 -38.21 15.45
N ASN A 278 16.16 -37.70 15.73
CA ASN A 278 15.85 -37.02 16.97
C ASN A 278 14.77 -37.74 17.76
N GLU A 279 14.52 -39.03 17.46
CA GLU A 279 13.41 -39.85 17.97
C GLU A 279 13.27 -39.72 19.49
N GLU A 280 14.37 -39.91 20.24
CA GLU A 280 14.40 -39.79 21.71
C GLU A 280 13.99 -38.39 22.21
N LYS A 281 14.35 -37.33 21.48
CA LYS A 281 13.97 -35.95 21.82
C LYS A 281 12.51 -35.67 21.48
N THR A 282 12.00 -36.26 20.40
CA THR A 282 10.58 -36.18 20.04
C THR A 282 9.70 -36.93 21.02
N ASP A 283 10.10 -38.12 21.47
CA ASP A 283 9.34 -38.88 22.46
C ASP A 283 9.28 -38.16 23.80
N LYS A 284 10.42 -37.60 24.25
CA LYS A 284 10.45 -36.72 25.43
C LYS A 284 9.56 -35.49 25.25
N MET A 285 9.56 -34.88 24.06
CA MET A 285 8.70 -33.72 23.75
C MET A 285 7.21 -34.10 23.79
N VAL A 286 6.83 -35.24 23.20
CA VAL A 286 5.44 -35.71 23.17
C VAL A 286 4.96 -36.09 24.57
N ALA A 287 5.81 -36.75 25.37
CA ALA A 287 5.52 -37.07 26.77
C ALA A 287 5.40 -35.82 27.65
N ASP A 288 6.28 -34.83 27.49
CA ASP A 288 6.15 -33.54 28.20
C ASP A 288 4.89 -32.78 27.75
N TYR A 289 4.52 -32.87 26.47
CA TYR A 289 3.30 -32.26 25.96
C TYR A 289 2.03 -32.94 26.50
N SER A 290 1.98 -34.27 26.58
CA SER A 290 0.83 -34.99 27.14
C SER A 290 0.60 -34.61 28.60
N THR A 291 1.66 -34.58 29.43
CA THR A 291 1.53 -34.15 30.83
C THR A 291 1.10 -32.69 30.98
N LYS A 292 1.52 -31.80 30.07
CA LYS A 292 1.01 -30.41 30.01
C LYS A 292 -0.45 -30.35 29.61
N VAL A 293 -0.89 -31.16 28.65
CA VAL A 293 -2.30 -31.26 28.24
C VAL A 293 -3.16 -31.72 29.40
N ASP A 294 -2.71 -32.70 30.20
CA ASP A 294 -3.43 -33.15 31.39
C ASP A 294 -3.53 -32.05 32.45
N LYS A 295 -2.43 -31.33 32.71
CA LYS A 295 -2.42 -30.16 33.60
C LYS A 295 -3.37 -29.08 33.10
N TRP A 296 -3.35 -28.75 31.80
CA TRP A 296 -4.26 -27.77 31.22
C TRP A 296 -5.71 -28.23 31.30
N THR A 297 -5.99 -29.49 31.02
CA THR A 297 -7.33 -30.07 31.12
C THR A 297 -7.87 -29.93 32.55
N ASN A 298 -7.05 -30.22 33.56
CA ASN A 298 -7.39 -30.01 34.96
C ASN A 298 -7.58 -28.52 35.30
N ASP A 299 -6.73 -27.63 34.78
CA ASP A 299 -6.84 -26.19 35.00
C ASP A 299 -8.08 -25.58 34.30
N PHE A 300 -8.45 -26.06 33.11
CA PHE A 300 -9.67 -25.67 32.40
C PHE A 300 -10.92 -26.19 33.12
N SER A 301 -10.88 -27.43 33.60
CA SER A 301 -11.94 -28.01 34.44
C SER A 301 -12.14 -27.21 35.73
N ARG A 302 -11.06 -26.77 36.38
CA ARG A 302 -11.08 -25.84 37.54
C ARG A 302 -11.68 -24.47 37.23
N GLN A 303 -11.80 -24.09 35.95
CA GLN A 303 -12.46 -22.86 35.51
C GLN A 303 -13.90 -23.11 35.01
N PHE A 304 -14.49 -24.27 35.32
CA PHE A 304 -15.86 -24.66 34.98
C PHE A 304 -16.14 -24.76 33.45
N ILE A 305 -15.11 -25.00 32.63
CA ILE A 305 -15.25 -25.14 31.17
C ILE A 305 -14.65 -26.48 30.71
N ASN A 306 -15.53 -27.39 30.26
CA ASN A 306 -15.17 -28.70 29.70
C ASN A 306 -14.85 -28.58 28.19
N ILE A 307 -13.85 -27.79 27.81
CA ILE A 307 -13.35 -27.81 26.43
C ILE A 307 -12.26 -28.87 26.34
N ARG A 308 -12.45 -29.86 25.45
CA ARG A 308 -11.42 -30.88 25.20
C ARG A 308 -10.23 -30.23 24.47
N VAL A 309 -9.08 -30.20 25.15
CA VAL A 309 -7.86 -29.49 24.72
C VAL A 309 -7.41 -29.90 23.31
N HIS A 310 -7.69 -31.12 22.87
CA HIS A 310 -7.37 -31.58 21.52
C HIS A 310 -8.01 -30.71 20.42
N TYR A 311 -9.24 -30.20 20.61
CA TYR A 311 -9.87 -29.33 19.61
C TYR A 311 -9.12 -28.00 19.45
N LEU A 312 -8.53 -27.47 20.53
CA LEU A 312 -7.76 -26.22 20.48
C LEU A 312 -6.45 -26.36 19.67
N VAL A 313 -5.94 -27.58 19.53
CA VAL A 313 -4.72 -27.89 18.77
C VAL A 313 -5.05 -28.28 17.32
N PHE A 314 -6.04 -29.15 17.11
CA PHE A 314 -6.36 -29.68 15.77
C PHE A 314 -7.14 -28.71 14.88
N ILE A 315 -8.01 -27.86 15.44
CA ILE A 315 -8.77 -26.87 14.65
C ILE A 315 -7.84 -25.89 13.91
N PRO A 316 -6.89 -25.20 14.57
CA PRO A 316 -5.99 -24.31 13.85
C PRO A 316 -5.11 -25.07 12.84
N ALA A 317 -4.59 -26.25 13.19
CA ALA A 317 -3.83 -27.06 12.24
C ALA A 317 -4.64 -27.42 10.98
N GLY A 318 -5.92 -27.80 11.14
CA GLY A 318 -6.83 -28.11 10.04
C GLY A 318 -7.19 -26.89 9.17
N VAL A 319 -7.43 -25.72 9.79
CA VAL A 319 -7.74 -24.48 9.05
C VAL A 319 -6.55 -24.05 8.20
N PHE A 320 -5.34 -24.06 8.75
CA PHE A 320 -4.14 -23.71 7.98
C PHE A 320 -3.82 -24.74 6.89
N ALA A 321 -4.10 -26.02 7.12
CA ALA A 321 -4.01 -27.06 6.09
C ALA A 321 -4.98 -26.80 4.93
N LEU A 322 -6.23 -26.42 5.24
CA LEU A 322 -7.25 -26.10 4.24
C LEU A 322 -6.86 -24.88 3.41
N ILE A 323 -6.35 -23.82 4.04
CA ILE A 323 -5.84 -22.63 3.35
C ILE A 323 -4.66 -22.99 2.43
N GLY A 324 -3.76 -23.87 2.89
CA GLY A 324 -2.68 -24.41 2.08
C GLY A 324 -3.19 -25.14 0.84
N LEU A 325 -4.24 -25.93 0.99
CA LEU A 325 -4.81 -26.73 -0.09
C LEU A 325 -5.50 -25.85 -1.16
N LEU A 326 -6.14 -24.76 -0.73
CA LEU A 326 -6.78 -23.77 -1.62
C LEU A 326 -5.79 -23.03 -2.55
N THR A 327 -4.50 -23.01 -2.20
CA THR A 327 -3.48 -22.34 -3.04
C THR A 327 -3.00 -23.19 -4.22
N PHE A 328 -3.47 -24.44 -4.34
CA PHE A 328 -3.05 -25.42 -5.37
C PHE A 328 -1.53 -25.59 -5.52
N SER A 329 -0.76 -25.18 -4.50
CA SER A 329 0.70 -25.26 -4.50
C SER A 329 1.17 -26.09 -3.29
N LEU A 330 1.77 -27.24 -3.60
CA LEU A 330 2.35 -28.16 -2.62
C LEU A 330 3.34 -27.52 -1.63
N PRO A 331 4.28 -26.63 -2.04
CA PRO A 331 5.17 -25.99 -1.07
C PRO A 331 4.44 -25.03 -0.12
N ALA A 332 3.41 -24.33 -0.58
CA ALA A 332 2.60 -23.48 0.31
C ALA A 332 1.79 -24.33 1.29
N PHE A 333 1.27 -25.47 0.86
CA PHE A 333 0.58 -26.43 1.74
C PHE A 333 1.49 -26.92 2.88
N MET A 334 2.73 -27.33 2.58
CA MET A 334 3.68 -27.76 3.61
C MET A 334 4.05 -26.63 4.58
N PHE A 335 4.24 -25.41 4.08
CA PHE A 335 4.57 -24.27 4.94
C PHE A 335 3.40 -23.87 5.85
N LEU A 336 2.19 -23.78 5.30
CA LEU A 336 0.99 -23.39 6.04
C LEU A 336 0.59 -24.44 7.07
N THR A 337 0.68 -25.73 6.74
CA THR A 337 0.42 -26.83 7.70
C THR A 337 1.41 -26.81 8.87
N ALA A 338 2.70 -26.62 8.60
CA ALA A 338 3.73 -26.48 9.64
C ALA A 338 3.47 -25.27 10.55
N LEU A 339 3.06 -24.14 9.96
CA LEU A 339 2.67 -22.95 10.72
C LEU A 339 1.43 -23.21 11.58
N GLY A 340 0.42 -23.88 11.03
CA GLY A 340 -0.81 -24.24 11.73
C GLY A 340 -0.57 -25.14 12.95
N MET A 341 0.33 -26.11 12.81
CA MET A 341 0.74 -26.97 13.92
C MET A 341 1.49 -26.18 15.00
N ALA A 342 2.42 -25.31 14.61
CA ALA A 342 3.16 -24.46 15.56
C ALA A 342 2.25 -23.48 16.33
N VAL A 343 1.21 -22.95 15.68
CA VAL A 343 0.18 -22.12 16.32
C VAL A 343 -0.69 -22.98 17.23
N GLY A 344 -1.17 -24.13 16.76
CA GLY A 344 -2.01 -25.05 17.54
C GLY A 344 -1.34 -25.56 18.81
N LEU A 345 -0.03 -25.74 18.83
CA LEU A 345 0.67 -26.15 20.06
C LEU A 345 0.70 -25.04 21.13
N ARG A 346 0.68 -23.76 20.72
CA ARG A 346 0.74 -22.60 21.62
C ARG A 346 -0.63 -22.08 22.05
N THR A 347 -1.68 -22.36 21.29
CA THR A 347 -3.04 -21.87 21.56
C THR A 347 -3.57 -22.25 22.95
N PRO A 348 -3.39 -23.48 23.50
CA PRO A 348 -4.02 -23.84 24.77
C PRO A 348 -3.44 -23.06 25.94
N ALA A 349 -2.10 -22.92 25.97
CA ALA A 349 -1.41 -22.13 26.99
C ALA A 349 -1.82 -20.65 26.95
N PHE A 350 -1.92 -20.08 25.75
CA PHE A 350 -2.33 -18.68 25.57
C PHE A 350 -3.78 -18.44 26.00
N VAL A 351 -4.70 -19.34 25.61
CA VAL A 351 -6.12 -19.28 26.02
C VAL A 351 -6.24 -19.41 27.53
N LEU A 352 -5.56 -20.38 28.15
CA LEU A 352 -5.61 -20.57 29.59
C LEU A 352 -5.09 -19.34 30.35
N GLN A 353 -3.96 -18.78 29.92
CA GLN A 353 -3.37 -17.60 30.55
C GLN A 353 -4.28 -16.37 30.42
N THR A 354 -4.88 -16.15 29.25
CA THR A 354 -5.82 -15.04 29.04
C THR A 354 -7.09 -15.21 29.86
N MET A 355 -7.58 -16.44 30.06
CA MET A 355 -8.73 -16.70 30.94
C MET A 355 -8.41 -16.48 32.41
N LYS A 356 -7.25 -16.94 32.90
CA LYS A 356 -6.77 -16.65 34.27
C LYS A 356 -6.69 -15.15 34.52
N LEU A 357 -6.09 -14.41 33.58
CA LEU A 357 -6.00 -12.95 33.65
C LEU A 357 -7.38 -12.26 33.65
N ARG A 358 -8.30 -12.67 32.76
CA ARG A 358 -9.65 -12.10 32.72
C ARG A 358 -10.43 -12.38 34.01
N ARG A 359 -10.29 -13.57 34.59
CA ARG A 359 -10.92 -13.90 35.88
C ARG A 359 -10.32 -13.09 37.02
N GLY A 360 -8.99 -12.94 37.07
CA GLY A 360 -8.30 -12.06 38.02
C GLY A 360 -8.80 -10.62 37.95
N LEU A 361 -8.91 -10.05 36.75
CA LEU A 361 -9.45 -8.70 36.54
C LEU A 361 -10.91 -8.53 37.00
N LYS A 362 -11.75 -9.57 36.84
CA LYS A 362 -13.12 -9.55 37.37
C LYS A 362 -13.13 -9.56 38.90
N ILE A 363 -12.23 -10.33 39.51
CA ILE A 363 -12.06 -10.35 40.96
C ILE A 363 -11.59 -8.99 41.44
N ASP A 364 -10.62 -8.36 40.77
CA ASP A 364 -10.13 -7.01 41.10
C ASP A 364 -11.26 -5.97 41.08
N ALA A 365 -12.14 -6.03 40.07
CA ALA A 365 -13.29 -5.13 39.97
C ALA A 365 -14.29 -5.32 41.13
N GLN A 366 -14.54 -6.57 41.55
CA GLN A 366 -15.45 -6.90 42.66
C GLN A 366 -14.79 -6.75 44.04
N LEU A 367 -13.45 -6.69 44.10
CA LEU A 367 -12.69 -6.65 45.34
C LEU A 367 -12.98 -5.39 46.14
N MET A 368 -13.19 -4.25 45.46
CA MET A 368 -13.57 -3.01 46.10
C MET A 368 -14.88 -3.14 46.90
N ASP A 369 -15.90 -3.74 46.29
CA ASP A 369 -17.21 -3.95 46.93
C ASP A 369 -17.07 -4.91 48.12
N GLY A 370 -16.28 -5.98 47.97
CA GLY A 370 -15.96 -6.91 49.06
C GLY A 370 -15.24 -6.25 50.23
N LEU A 371 -14.27 -5.38 49.97
CA LEU A 371 -13.54 -4.64 51.01
C LEU A 371 -14.43 -3.65 51.77
N ILE A 372 -15.37 -3.00 51.09
CA ILE A 372 -16.35 -2.11 51.73
C ILE A 372 -17.26 -2.93 52.66
N LEU A 373 -17.75 -4.09 52.19
CA LEU A 373 -18.56 -4.99 53.00
C LEU A 373 -17.79 -5.50 54.23
N LEU A 374 -16.53 -5.90 54.05
CA LEU A 374 -15.64 -6.33 55.15
C LEU A 374 -15.35 -5.21 56.17
N SER A 375 -15.08 -4.00 55.69
CA SER A 375 -14.84 -2.86 56.56
C SER A 375 -16.07 -2.55 57.42
N ASN A 376 -17.26 -2.58 56.81
CA ASN A 376 -18.53 -2.38 57.50
C ASN A 376 -18.83 -3.50 58.50
N SER A 377 -18.60 -4.77 58.14
CA SER A 377 -18.79 -5.90 59.05
C SER A 377 -17.86 -5.82 60.26
N LEU A 378 -16.57 -5.52 60.05
CA LEU A 378 -15.60 -5.35 61.13
C LEU A 378 -15.94 -4.16 62.03
N ARG A 379 -16.47 -3.06 61.46
CA ARG A 379 -16.93 -1.91 62.24
C ARG A 379 -18.14 -2.24 63.11
N SER A 380 -19.01 -3.15 62.67
CA SER A 380 -20.11 -3.67 63.49
C SER A 380 -19.67 -4.66 64.59
N GLY A 381 -18.37 -4.96 64.69
CA GLY A 381 -17.80 -5.85 65.71
C GLY A 381 -17.75 -7.32 65.31
N LEU A 382 -18.05 -7.66 64.05
CA LEU A 382 -17.91 -9.02 63.53
C LEU A 382 -16.43 -9.38 63.36
N ASP A 383 -16.09 -10.66 63.50
CA ASP A 383 -14.73 -11.15 63.22
C ASP A 383 -14.43 -11.18 61.70
N VAL A 384 -13.15 -11.16 61.31
CA VAL A 384 -12.72 -11.21 59.91
C VAL A 384 -13.27 -12.44 59.20
N VAL A 385 -13.30 -13.59 59.88
CA VAL A 385 -13.85 -14.83 59.30
C VAL A 385 -15.34 -14.66 58.99
N GLN A 386 -16.11 -14.04 59.89
CA GLN A 386 -17.53 -13.77 59.67
C GLN A 386 -17.76 -12.74 58.55
N GLY A 387 -16.88 -11.75 58.43
CA GLY A 387 -16.89 -10.81 57.31
C GLY A 387 -16.69 -11.50 55.96
N PHE A 388 -15.74 -12.44 55.86
CA PHE A 388 -15.54 -13.23 54.64
C PHE A 388 -16.75 -14.12 54.31
N GLU A 389 -17.45 -14.63 55.32
CA GLU A 389 -18.69 -15.36 55.12
C GLU A 389 -19.79 -14.46 54.52
N MET A 390 -19.93 -13.22 55.00
CA MET A 390 -20.88 -12.24 54.48
C MET A 390 -20.57 -11.88 53.02
N VAL A 391 -19.30 -11.63 52.68
CA VAL A 391 -18.86 -11.38 51.29
C VAL A 391 -19.19 -12.55 50.37
N SER A 392 -19.01 -13.79 50.83
CA SER A 392 -19.31 -14.97 50.01
C SER A 392 -20.79 -15.19 49.75
N LYS A 393 -21.69 -14.62 50.57
CA LYS A 393 -23.15 -14.70 50.39
C LYS A 393 -23.71 -13.53 49.59
N ASP A 394 -23.17 -12.32 49.78
CA ASP A 394 -23.76 -11.09 49.25
C ASP A 394 -23.21 -10.68 47.87
N LEU A 395 -22.02 -11.16 47.48
CA LEU A 395 -21.42 -10.85 46.17
C LEU A 395 -21.67 -11.95 45.14
N LEU A 396 -21.51 -11.58 43.87
CA LEU A 396 -21.65 -12.49 42.74
C LEU A 396 -20.33 -13.23 42.48
N PRO A 397 -20.37 -14.46 41.89
CA PRO A 397 -19.19 -15.11 41.35
C PRO A 397 -18.45 -14.19 40.35
N PRO A 398 -17.10 -14.20 40.26
CA PRO A 398 -16.17 -15.18 40.85
C PRO A 398 -15.64 -14.88 42.27
N ILE A 399 -15.79 -13.68 42.84
CA ILE A 399 -15.20 -13.37 44.16
C ILE A 399 -15.85 -14.17 45.30
N ALA A 400 -17.17 -14.37 45.20
CA ALA A 400 -17.95 -15.11 46.19
C ALA A 400 -17.48 -16.57 46.33
N ASP A 401 -17.20 -17.23 45.20
CA ASP A 401 -16.71 -18.61 45.18
C ASP A 401 -15.33 -18.73 45.84
N GLU A 402 -14.44 -17.76 45.58
CA GLU A 402 -13.07 -17.77 46.12
C GLU A 402 -13.07 -17.55 47.63
N PHE A 403 -13.85 -16.61 48.13
CA PHE A 403 -13.98 -16.31 49.56
C PHE A 403 -14.75 -17.42 50.28
N GLY A 404 -15.79 -17.98 49.66
CA GLY A 404 -16.51 -19.15 50.16
C GLY A 404 -15.60 -20.37 50.28
N LEU A 405 -14.67 -20.57 49.35
CA LEU A 405 -13.70 -21.66 49.44
C LEU A 405 -12.69 -21.44 50.59
N VAL A 406 -12.29 -20.20 50.87
CA VAL A 406 -11.46 -19.88 52.04
C VAL A 406 -12.19 -20.23 53.34
N ILE A 407 -13.47 -19.84 53.47
CA ILE A 407 -14.29 -20.20 54.63
C ILE A 407 -14.48 -21.70 54.76
N LYS A 408 -14.73 -22.40 53.65
CA LYS A 408 -14.85 -23.86 53.65
C LYS A 408 -13.56 -24.53 54.12
N ASN A 409 -12.40 -24.09 53.63
CA ASN A 409 -11.11 -24.63 54.07
C ASN A 409 -10.83 -24.34 55.56
N TYR A 410 -11.23 -23.17 56.04
CA TYR A 410 -11.14 -22.80 57.45
C TYR A 410 -12.02 -23.68 58.34
N GLN A 411 -13.28 -23.93 57.94
CA GLN A 411 -14.20 -24.84 58.62
C GLN A 411 -13.70 -26.29 58.64
N LEU A 412 -12.93 -26.69 57.62
CA LEU A 412 -12.25 -28.00 57.55
C LEU A 412 -10.97 -28.07 58.41
N GLY A 413 -10.67 -27.04 59.22
CA GLY A 413 -9.55 -27.02 60.15
C GLY A 413 -8.24 -26.48 59.58
N THR A 414 -8.24 -25.93 58.35
CA THR A 414 -7.05 -25.25 57.82
C THR A 414 -6.89 -23.88 58.49
N PRO A 415 -5.68 -23.49 58.97
CA PRO A 415 -5.46 -22.15 59.48
C PRO A 415 -5.87 -21.09 58.45
N PHE A 416 -6.55 -20.04 58.88
CA PHE A 416 -7.11 -19.01 57.99
C PHE A 416 -6.04 -18.36 57.10
N GLU A 417 -4.85 -18.12 57.65
CA GLU A 417 -3.70 -17.57 56.93
C GLU A 417 -3.25 -18.49 55.80
N ARG A 418 -3.25 -19.80 56.04
CA ARG A 418 -2.92 -20.81 55.03
C ARG A 418 -4.03 -20.93 53.98
N ALA A 419 -5.29 -20.83 54.39
CA ALA A 419 -6.43 -20.82 53.45
C ALA A 419 -6.39 -19.59 52.52
N LEU A 420 -6.01 -18.42 53.03
CA LEU A 420 -5.78 -17.22 52.22
C LEU A 420 -4.58 -17.38 51.27
N GLY A 421 -3.47 -18.00 51.72
CA GLY A 421 -2.33 -18.31 50.85
C GLY A 421 -2.70 -19.20 49.66
N VAL A 422 -3.55 -20.20 49.88
CA VAL A 422 -4.07 -21.07 48.79
C VAL A 422 -4.94 -20.27 47.80
N MET A 423 -5.65 -19.25 48.26
CA MET A 423 -6.38 -18.32 47.38
C MET A 423 -5.42 -17.45 46.57
N GLU A 424 -4.35 -16.95 47.18
CA GLU A 424 -3.30 -16.15 46.51
C GLU A 424 -2.63 -16.92 45.37
N GLU A 425 -2.31 -18.20 45.57
CA GLU A 425 -1.68 -19.04 44.54
C GLU A 425 -2.64 -19.37 43.37
N ARG A 426 -3.94 -19.46 43.65
CA ARG A 426 -4.95 -19.81 42.64
C ARG A 426 -5.37 -18.61 41.79
N VAL A 427 -5.52 -17.44 42.41
CA VAL A 427 -6.05 -16.24 41.76
C VAL A 427 -4.89 -15.34 41.33
N THR A 428 -4.73 -15.17 40.01
CA THR A 428 -3.76 -14.22 39.45
C THR A 428 -4.28 -12.78 39.53
N SER A 429 -4.28 -12.19 40.73
CA SER A 429 -4.64 -10.79 41.00
C SER A 429 -3.58 -10.15 41.90
N LYS A 430 -3.12 -8.95 41.55
CA LYS A 430 -2.17 -8.21 42.39
C LYS A 430 -2.84 -7.60 43.62
N MET A 431 -3.99 -6.96 43.44
CA MET A 431 -4.71 -6.28 44.52
C MET A 431 -5.14 -7.27 45.60
N LEU A 432 -5.59 -8.46 45.19
CA LEU A 432 -5.95 -9.53 46.13
C LEU A 432 -4.73 -10.02 46.93
N SER A 433 -3.58 -10.24 46.27
CA SER A 433 -2.33 -10.60 46.96
C SER A 433 -1.90 -9.54 47.98
N TYR A 434 -2.01 -8.24 47.64
CA TYR A 434 -1.71 -7.15 48.57
C TYR A 434 -2.65 -7.17 49.78
N MET A 435 -3.96 -7.33 49.56
CA MET A 435 -4.93 -7.46 50.63
C MET A 435 -4.63 -8.65 51.55
N ILE A 436 -4.41 -9.85 50.98
CA ILE A 436 -4.11 -11.07 51.75
C ILE A 436 -2.89 -10.85 52.64
N ARG A 437 -1.81 -10.32 52.09
CA ARG A 437 -0.57 -10.05 52.84
C ARG A 437 -0.78 -9.05 53.96
N ALA A 438 -1.54 -7.99 53.70
CA ALA A 438 -1.88 -7.00 54.72
C ALA A 438 -2.71 -7.61 55.87
N ILE A 439 -3.69 -8.46 55.55
CA ILE A 439 -4.50 -9.18 56.55
C ILE A 439 -3.63 -10.11 57.40
N VAL A 440 -2.81 -10.95 56.76
CA VAL A 440 -1.93 -11.90 57.46
C VAL A 440 -0.96 -11.16 58.37
N LEU A 441 -0.31 -10.11 57.87
CA LEU A 441 0.63 -9.29 58.64
C LEU A 441 -0.04 -8.60 59.83
N GLN A 442 -1.20 -7.97 59.62
CA GLN A 442 -1.91 -7.25 60.68
C GLN A 442 -2.42 -8.20 61.77
N ARG A 443 -2.86 -9.40 61.39
CA ARG A 443 -3.37 -10.41 62.32
C ARG A 443 -2.25 -11.02 63.16
N GLN A 444 -1.06 -11.21 62.59
CA GLN A 444 0.13 -11.62 63.35
C GLN A 444 0.58 -10.58 64.38
N MET A 445 0.45 -9.28 64.04
CA MET A 445 0.82 -8.18 64.92
C MET A 445 -0.28 -7.76 65.92
N GLY A 446 -1.47 -8.39 65.87
CA GLY A 446 -2.60 -8.06 66.74
C GLY A 446 -3.19 -6.65 66.53
N GLY A 447 -3.00 -6.07 65.34
CA GLY A 447 -3.39 -4.69 65.05
C GLY A 447 -4.87 -4.53 64.64
N ASN A 448 -5.34 -3.28 64.56
CA ASN A 448 -6.71 -2.96 64.13
C ASN A 448 -6.88 -3.21 62.63
N LEU A 449 -7.58 -4.29 62.27
CA LEU A 449 -7.88 -4.67 60.89
C LEU A 449 -8.79 -3.67 60.18
N THR A 450 -9.74 -3.05 60.89
CA THR A 450 -10.65 -2.04 60.33
C THR A 450 -9.88 -0.87 59.70
N LYS A 451 -8.84 -0.36 60.37
CA LYS A 451 -7.96 0.70 59.82
C LYS A 451 -7.17 0.26 58.58
N VAL A 452 -6.79 -1.02 58.50
CA VAL A 452 -6.07 -1.57 57.35
C VAL A 452 -6.99 -1.68 56.15
N PHE A 453 -8.21 -2.20 56.33
CA PHE A 453 -9.21 -2.27 55.26
C PHE A 453 -9.59 -0.89 54.72
N GLU A 454 -9.79 0.12 55.58
CA GLU A 454 -10.07 1.50 55.14
C GLU A 454 -8.93 2.09 54.29
N ARG A 455 -7.68 1.85 54.69
CA ARG A 455 -6.51 2.29 53.92
C ARG A 455 -6.44 1.60 52.56
N ILE A 456 -6.64 0.27 52.51
CA ILE A 456 -6.65 -0.50 51.26
C ILE A 456 -7.74 0.01 50.31
N VAL A 457 -8.94 0.35 50.82
CA VAL A 457 -10.03 0.91 49.98
C VAL A 457 -9.63 2.26 49.37
N ILE A 458 -8.95 3.12 50.12
CA ILE A 458 -8.46 4.41 49.61
C ILE A 458 -7.39 4.17 48.53
N ASP A 459 -6.41 3.31 48.81
CA ASP A 459 -5.32 3.00 47.90
C ASP A 459 -5.83 2.42 46.57
N ILE A 460 -6.81 1.49 46.60
CA ILE A 460 -7.41 0.92 45.38
C ILE A 460 -8.23 1.97 44.60
N ARG A 461 -8.91 2.89 45.28
CA ARG A 461 -9.62 4.01 44.61
C ARG A 461 -8.65 4.96 43.91
N GLU A 462 -7.47 5.19 44.47
CA GLU A 462 -6.44 5.98 43.81
C GLU A 462 -5.83 5.24 42.62
N GLU A 463 -5.53 3.94 42.78
CA GLU A 463 -4.99 3.10 41.72
C GLU A 463 -5.96 2.97 40.53
N SER A 464 -7.26 2.76 40.78
CA SER A 464 -8.29 2.70 39.72
C SER A 464 -8.42 4.00 38.94
N LYS A 465 -8.34 5.17 39.60
CA LYS A 465 -8.31 6.48 38.91
C LYS A 465 -7.07 6.64 38.03
N LEU A 466 -5.91 6.17 38.51
CA LEU A 466 -4.67 6.17 37.72
C LEU A 466 -4.77 5.22 36.52
N GLU A 467 -5.37 4.03 36.69
CA GLU A 467 -5.63 3.10 35.59
C GLU A 467 -6.58 3.70 34.54
N GLU A 468 -7.66 4.35 34.94
CA GLU A 468 -8.59 4.99 34.00
C GLU A 468 -7.90 6.11 33.22
N LYS A 469 -7.12 6.94 33.91
CA LYS A 469 -6.34 8.02 33.29
C LYS A 469 -5.32 7.48 32.29
N THR A 470 -4.60 6.41 32.64
CA THR A 470 -3.62 5.77 31.76
C THR A 470 -4.30 5.05 30.58
N LYS A 471 -5.44 4.39 30.79
CA LYS A 471 -6.26 3.80 29.71
C LYS A 471 -6.76 4.87 28.74
N ALA A 472 -7.24 6.01 29.24
CA ALA A 472 -7.69 7.11 28.40
C ALA A 472 -6.55 7.71 27.56
N MET A 473 -5.38 7.96 28.17
CA MET A 473 -4.20 8.48 27.46
C MET A 473 -3.65 7.48 26.42
N THR A 474 -3.63 6.18 26.75
CA THR A 474 -3.12 5.15 25.83
C THR A 474 -4.13 4.75 24.74
N ALA A 475 -5.43 5.03 24.91
CA ALA A 475 -6.45 4.74 23.91
C ALA A 475 -6.17 5.48 22.59
N GLN A 476 -5.80 6.76 22.65
CA GLN A 476 -5.45 7.55 21.47
C GLN A 476 -4.24 6.95 20.73
N GLN A 477 -3.19 6.58 21.47
CA GLN A 477 -1.98 5.98 20.90
C GLN A 477 -2.26 4.60 20.27
N ARG A 478 -3.12 3.79 20.91
CA ARG A 478 -3.55 2.49 20.36
C ARG A 478 -4.29 2.64 19.05
N ILE A 479 -5.24 3.59 18.96
CA ILE A 479 -5.98 3.83 17.71
C ILE A 479 -5.03 4.24 16.58
N GLN A 480 -4.11 5.18 16.84
CA GLN A 480 -3.11 5.56 15.83
C GLN A 480 -2.24 4.39 15.39
N SER A 481 -1.81 3.55 16.33
CA SER A 481 -1.00 2.36 16.00
C SER A 481 -1.73 1.34 15.13
N ILE A 482 -3.04 1.16 15.36
CA ILE A 482 -3.89 0.26 14.57
C ILE A 482 -4.06 0.82 13.16
N VAL A 483 -4.34 2.12 13.02
CA VAL A 483 -4.49 2.77 11.70
C VAL A 483 -3.21 2.64 10.88
N VAL A 484 -2.05 2.96 11.45
CA VAL A 484 -0.75 2.83 10.77
C VAL A 484 -0.42 1.37 10.45
N GLY A 485 -0.74 0.43 11.35
CA GLY A 485 -0.50 -1.00 11.14
C GLY A 485 -1.36 -1.63 10.03
N ILE A 486 -2.58 -1.12 9.81
CA ILE A 486 -3.51 -1.63 8.79
C ILE A 486 -3.25 -1.02 7.41
N MET A 487 -2.69 0.20 7.35
CA MET A 487 -2.49 0.94 6.10
C MET A 487 -1.78 0.15 4.98
N PRO A 488 -0.68 -0.60 5.23
CA PRO A 488 0.00 -1.38 4.18
C PRO A 488 -0.89 -2.46 3.58
N TRP A 489 -1.75 -3.08 4.38
CA TRP A 489 -2.68 -4.11 3.93
C TRP A 489 -3.79 -3.53 3.06
N ILE A 490 -4.30 -2.35 3.41
CA ILE A 490 -5.25 -1.61 2.58
C ILE A 490 -4.60 -1.24 1.24
N MET A 491 -3.39 -0.68 1.25
CA MET A 491 -2.67 -0.34 0.01
C MET A 491 -2.44 -1.57 -0.88
N LEU A 492 -2.05 -2.70 -0.27
CA LEU A 492 -1.88 -3.96 -0.98
C LEU A 492 -3.18 -4.44 -1.61
N GLY A 493 -4.30 -4.37 -0.90
CA GLY A 493 -5.63 -4.69 -1.41
C GLY A 493 -6.07 -3.79 -2.56
N VAL A 494 -5.85 -2.48 -2.43
CA VAL A 494 -6.13 -1.49 -3.48
C VAL A 494 -5.30 -1.80 -4.73
N MET A 495 -4.00 -2.06 -4.59
CA MET A 495 -3.15 -2.42 -5.73
C MET A 495 -3.58 -3.71 -6.42
N PHE A 496 -4.02 -4.71 -5.66
CA PHE A 496 -4.60 -5.94 -6.21
C PHE A 496 -5.87 -5.68 -7.02
N MET A 497 -6.70 -4.71 -6.61
CA MET A 497 -7.92 -4.35 -7.33
C MET A 497 -7.64 -3.58 -8.64
N PHE A 498 -6.66 -2.66 -8.64
CA PHE A 498 -6.33 -1.86 -9.83
C PHE A 498 -5.49 -2.60 -10.87
N GLN A 499 -4.51 -3.43 -10.46
CA GLN A 499 -3.58 -4.12 -11.37
C GLN A 499 -3.30 -5.58 -10.94
N PRO A 500 -4.31 -6.48 -10.97
CA PRO A 500 -4.17 -7.85 -10.48
C PRO A 500 -3.09 -8.66 -11.22
N ALA A 501 -2.99 -8.50 -12.55
CA ALA A 501 -2.06 -9.26 -13.37
C ALA A 501 -0.58 -8.95 -13.06
N VAL A 502 -0.26 -7.71 -12.69
CA VAL A 502 1.09 -7.28 -12.31
C VAL A 502 1.44 -7.80 -10.92
N MET A 503 0.50 -7.68 -9.96
CA MET A 503 0.69 -8.16 -8.59
C MET A 503 0.90 -9.67 -8.54
N ILE A 504 0.08 -10.45 -9.26
CA ILE A 504 0.22 -11.92 -9.30
C ILE A 504 1.61 -12.31 -9.84
N LYS A 505 2.08 -11.67 -10.92
CA LYS A 505 3.42 -11.92 -11.46
C LYS A 505 4.52 -11.55 -10.46
N PHE A 506 4.39 -10.42 -9.78
CA PHE A 506 5.38 -9.97 -8.79
C PHE A 506 5.51 -10.97 -7.62
N TYR A 507 4.40 -11.33 -6.98
CA TYR A 507 4.40 -12.25 -5.83
C TYR A 507 4.69 -13.71 -6.20
N SER A 508 4.48 -14.10 -7.47
CA SER A 508 4.92 -15.41 -7.97
C SER A 508 6.45 -15.51 -8.15
N SER A 509 7.17 -14.39 -8.18
CA SER A 509 8.63 -14.39 -8.27
C SER A 509 9.28 -14.62 -6.89
N PRO A 510 10.45 -15.28 -6.80
CA PRO A 510 11.16 -15.48 -5.53
C PRO A 510 11.50 -14.18 -4.81
N LEU A 511 11.82 -13.13 -5.58
CA LEU A 511 12.09 -11.79 -5.05
C LEU A 511 10.83 -11.15 -4.45
N GLY A 512 9.68 -11.25 -5.11
CA GLY A 512 8.43 -10.68 -4.60
C GLY A 512 7.93 -11.40 -3.35
N ALA A 513 8.07 -12.72 -3.29
CA ALA A 513 7.78 -13.49 -2.08
C ALA A 513 8.71 -13.08 -0.91
N GLY A 514 10.01 -12.88 -1.18
CA GLY A 514 10.97 -12.39 -0.18
C GLY A 514 10.63 -11.01 0.36
N VAL A 515 10.26 -10.07 -0.51
CA VAL A 515 9.83 -8.72 -0.12
C VAL A 515 8.55 -8.78 0.72
N PHE A 516 7.57 -9.60 0.34
CA PHE A 516 6.33 -9.77 1.11
C PHE A 516 6.59 -10.27 2.53
N VAL A 517 7.41 -11.32 2.67
CA VAL A 517 7.80 -11.86 3.98
C VAL A 517 8.58 -10.81 4.77
N GLY A 518 9.50 -10.08 4.13
CA GLY A 518 10.25 -9.00 4.74
C GLY A 518 9.36 -7.88 5.29
N CYS A 519 8.37 -7.43 4.51
CA CYS A 519 7.38 -6.45 4.93
C CYS A 519 6.53 -6.98 6.10
N ALA A 520 6.07 -8.23 6.04
CA ALA A 520 5.29 -8.84 7.12
C ALA A 520 6.08 -8.92 8.43
N ILE A 521 7.37 -9.28 8.36
CA ILE A 521 8.27 -9.30 9.52
C ILE A 521 8.46 -7.89 10.07
N TRP A 522 8.71 -6.90 9.22
CA TRP A 522 8.89 -5.50 9.64
C TRP A 522 7.64 -4.92 10.29
N ILE A 523 6.45 -5.22 9.76
CA ILE A 523 5.18 -4.84 10.37
C ILE A 523 5.03 -5.52 11.73
N ALA A 524 5.34 -6.82 11.85
CA ALA A 524 5.27 -7.54 13.11
C ALA A 524 6.23 -6.95 14.17
N ILE A 525 7.45 -6.58 13.77
CA ILE A 525 8.41 -5.89 14.64
C ILE A 525 7.86 -4.53 15.06
N GLY A 526 7.37 -3.72 14.11
CA GLY A 526 6.79 -2.41 14.39
C GLY A 526 5.62 -2.49 15.37
N MET A 527 4.67 -3.40 15.15
CA MET A 527 3.56 -3.63 16.08
C MET A 527 4.06 -4.08 17.46
N LYS A 528 5.07 -4.94 17.52
CA LYS A 528 5.65 -5.39 18.80
C LYS A 528 6.28 -4.22 19.55
N VAL A 529 7.06 -3.37 18.88
CA VAL A 529 7.68 -2.17 19.47
C VAL A 529 6.61 -1.20 19.98
N VAL A 530 5.60 -0.90 19.16
CA VAL A 530 4.52 0.03 19.56
C VAL A 530 3.70 -0.53 20.73
N SER A 531 3.39 -1.84 20.72
CA SER A 531 2.71 -2.49 21.85
C SER A 531 3.55 -2.51 23.13
N SER A 532 4.87 -2.50 23.00
CA SER A 532 5.80 -2.42 24.13
C SER A 532 5.82 -1.01 24.74
N MET A 533 5.80 0.03 23.91
CA MET A 533 5.75 1.42 24.37
C MET A 533 4.44 1.76 25.11
N GLY A 534 3.34 1.10 24.75
CA GLY A 534 2.03 1.29 25.40
C GLY A 534 1.89 0.58 26.76
N LYS A 535 2.87 -0.22 27.19
CA LYS A 535 2.88 -0.84 28.53
C LYS A 535 3.63 0.06 29.50
N ILE A 536 3.01 1.16 29.92
CA ILE A 536 3.46 1.89 31.10
C ILE A 536 3.10 1.00 32.30
N LYS A 537 4.12 0.34 32.87
CA LYS A 537 3.99 -0.24 34.22
C LYS A 537 3.98 0.95 35.17
N VAL A 538 2.82 1.22 35.77
CA VAL A 538 2.73 1.95 37.03
C VAL A 538 3.29 1.05 38.13
#